data_AF-K1S7D9-F1
#
_entry.id   AF-K1S7D9-F1
#
_cell.length_a   1.000
_cell.length_b   1.000
_cell.length_c   1.000
_cell.angle_alpha   90.00
_cell.angle_beta   90.00
_cell.angle_gamma   90.00
#
_symmetry.space_group_name_H-M   'P 1'
#
loop_
_entity.id
_entity.type
_entity.pdbx_description
1 polymer ?
#
loop_
_entity_poly.entity_id
_entity_poly.type
_entity_poly.pdbx_seq_one_letter_code
_entity_poly.pdbx_strand_id
1 'polypeptide(L)'
;MVDTIGSGIRKMYNYQRQRLFPLPDYNLADNRVEVTITGKILDMNYANILAGNADLNLLDIELLNRVQLGKPLSDEEIARLRSKRLIEGRKPKIYIAKHIAQKVGQKIEYSEHKGLGNKRCEEFLLTALRDHKSLSRREIDKLLWNLLSNLLDDRQKKDKITNLLAKLKRQGKIRNESQGPNSDWFIV
;
A
#
# COMPACT_ATOMS: atom_id res chain seq x y z
N MET A 1 -12.70 -31.60 -29.87
CA MET A 1 -11.93 -32.25 -28.80
C MET A 1 -12.36 -31.62 -27.48
N VAL A 2 -13.01 -32.39 -26.60
CA VAL A 2 -13.38 -31.91 -25.27
C VAL A 2 -12.16 -32.14 -24.37
N ASP A 3 -11.54 -31.04 -23.98
CA ASP A 3 -10.46 -31.01 -23.01
C ASP A 3 -10.92 -31.64 -21.69
N THR A 4 -10.05 -32.42 -21.03
CA THR A 4 -10.31 -33.04 -19.72
C THR A 4 -10.85 -32.00 -18.74
N ILE A 5 -11.88 -32.35 -17.97
CA ILE A 5 -12.65 -31.45 -17.09
C ILE A 5 -11.70 -30.50 -16.33
N GLY A 6 -11.76 -29.20 -16.63
CA GLY A 6 -10.97 -28.14 -15.98
C GLY A 6 -9.69 -27.68 -16.68
N SER A 7 -9.20 -28.36 -17.73
CA SER A 7 -7.96 -27.93 -18.42
C SER A 7 -8.15 -26.67 -19.28
N GLY A 8 -9.34 -26.46 -19.85
CA GLY A 8 -9.64 -25.32 -20.71
C GLY A 8 -9.48 -23.97 -20.01
N ILE A 9 -9.97 -23.86 -18.77
CA ILE A 9 -9.82 -22.64 -17.95
C ILE A 9 -8.34 -22.38 -17.68
N ARG A 10 -7.59 -23.40 -17.27
CA ARG A 10 -6.16 -23.25 -16.98
C ARG A 10 -5.35 -22.86 -18.22
N LYS A 11 -5.65 -23.44 -19.38
CA LYS A 11 -5.04 -23.06 -20.66
C LYS A 11 -5.35 -21.59 -20.99
N MET A 12 -6.60 -21.18 -20.85
CA MET A 12 -7.04 -19.82 -21.13
C MET A 12 -6.33 -18.80 -20.22
N TYR A 13 -6.20 -19.08 -18.93
CA TYR A 13 -5.37 -18.28 -18.00
C TYR A 13 -3.90 -18.21 -18.43
N ASN A 14 -3.31 -19.34 -18.82
CA ASN A 14 -1.92 -19.37 -19.28
C ASN A 14 -1.71 -18.56 -20.56
N TYR A 15 -2.66 -18.61 -21.50
CA TYR A 15 -2.59 -17.80 -22.73
C TYR A 15 -2.72 -16.31 -22.43
N GLN A 16 -3.63 -15.90 -21.52
CA GLN A 16 -3.74 -14.51 -21.06
C GLN A 16 -2.42 -14.06 -20.43
N ARG A 17 -1.85 -14.89 -19.55
CA ARG A 17 -0.56 -14.62 -18.91
C ARG A 17 0.58 -14.45 -19.91
N GLN A 18 0.71 -15.34 -20.89
CA GLN A 18 1.76 -15.25 -21.93
C GLN A 18 1.66 -13.96 -22.74
N ARG A 19 0.43 -13.48 -22.95
CA ARG A 19 0.15 -12.22 -23.66
C ARG A 19 0.18 -10.99 -22.75
N LEU A 20 0.47 -11.17 -21.46
CA LEU A 20 0.43 -10.12 -20.43
C LEU A 20 -0.94 -9.43 -20.31
N PHE A 21 -2.00 -10.13 -20.70
CA PHE A 21 -3.36 -9.62 -20.59
C PHE A 21 -3.89 -9.82 -19.16
N PRO A 22 -4.83 -8.97 -18.70
CA PRO A 22 -5.56 -9.18 -17.47
C PRO A 22 -6.12 -10.61 -17.42
N LEU A 23 -5.96 -11.25 -16.27
CA LEU A 23 -6.55 -12.56 -16.06
C LEU A 23 -8.09 -12.43 -16.07
N PRO A 24 -8.80 -13.50 -16.47
CA PRO A 24 -10.26 -13.48 -16.49
C PRO A 24 -10.86 -13.21 -15.11
N ASP A 25 -11.87 -12.35 -15.05
CA ASP A 25 -12.64 -12.08 -13.83
C ASP A 25 -13.91 -12.94 -13.83
N TYR A 26 -14.28 -13.46 -12.65
CA TYR A 26 -15.44 -14.33 -12.47
C TYR A 26 -16.40 -13.69 -11.47
N ASN A 27 -17.61 -13.38 -11.92
CA ASN A 27 -18.69 -12.97 -11.04
C ASN A 27 -19.67 -14.14 -10.86
N LEU A 28 -19.90 -14.53 -9.61
CA LEU A 28 -20.78 -15.66 -9.23
C LEU A 28 -22.12 -15.19 -8.63
N ALA A 29 -22.44 -13.90 -8.75
CA ALA A 29 -23.70 -13.35 -8.24
C ALA A 29 -24.91 -13.89 -9.01
N ASP A 30 -26.10 -13.81 -8.40
CA ASP A 30 -27.40 -14.10 -9.03
C ASP A 30 -27.56 -15.51 -9.62
N ASN A 31 -26.97 -16.55 -9.00
CA ASN A 31 -26.99 -17.93 -9.51
C ASN A 31 -26.50 -18.07 -10.96
N ARG A 32 -25.67 -17.13 -11.44
CA ARG A 32 -25.03 -17.15 -12.75
C ARG A 32 -23.51 -17.03 -12.59
N VAL A 33 -22.80 -17.54 -13.59
CA VAL A 33 -21.35 -17.36 -13.71
C VAL A 33 -21.10 -16.46 -14.91
N GLU A 34 -20.65 -15.24 -14.65
CA GLU A 34 -20.20 -14.31 -15.68
C GLU A 34 -18.68 -14.31 -15.71
N VAL A 35 -18.10 -14.52 -16.91
CA VAL A 35 -16.66 -14.50 -17.13
C VAL A 35 -16.30 -13.33 -18.04
N THR A 36 -15.46 -12.44 -17.56
CA THR A 36 -14.94 -11.32 -18.36
C THR A 36 -13.53 -11.64 -18.82
N ILE A 37 -13.35 -11.84 -20.14
CA ILE A 37 -12.03 -12.08 -20.77
C ILE A 37 -11.61 -10.82 -21.51
N THR A 38 -10.45 -10.28 -21.16
CA THR A 38 -9.93 -9.06 -21.76
C THR A 38 -8.89 -9.37 -22.83
N GLY A 39 -9.12 -8.93 -24.06
CA GLY A 39 -8.20 -9.13 -25.20
C GLY A 39 -7.11 -8.06 -25.37
N LYS A 40 -6.85 -7.24 -24.35
CA LYS A 40 -5.85 -6.16 -24.37
C LYS A 40 -5.24 -5.95 -23.00
N ILE A 41 -4.06 -5.33 -22.96
CA ILE A 41 -3.48 -4.85 -21.70
C ILE A 41 -4.36 -3.70 -21.20
N LEU A 42 -4.96 -3.85 -20.01
CA LEU A 42 -5.67 -2.76 -19.31
C LEU A 42 -4.77 -2.01 -18.35
N ASP A 43 -3.81 -2.73 -17.77
CA ASP A 43 -2.93 -2.21 -16.75
C ASP A 43 -1.49 -2.68 -16.98
N MET A 44 -0.61 -1.72 -17.26
CA MET A 44 0.82 -1.94 -17.42
C MET A 44 1.46 -2.45 -16.12
N ASN A 45 0.94 -2.00 -14.98
CA ASN A 45 1.41 -2.43 -13.67
C ASN A 45 1.16 -3.92 -13.44
N TYR A 46 0.00 -4.40 -13.85
CA TYR A 46 -0.36 -5.81 -13.81
C TYR A 46 0.41 -6.67 -14.81
N ALA A 47 0.54 -6.20 -16.06
CA ALA A 47 1.36 -6.85 -17.09
C ALA A 47 2.81 -7.05 -16.62
N ASN A 48 3.35 -6.04 -15.93
CA ASN A 48 4.69 -6.13 -15.35
C ASN A 48 4.78 -7.17 -14.20
N ILE A 49 3.75 -7.30 -13.35
CA ILE A 49 3.69 -8.37 -12.33
C ILE A 49 3.75 -9.74 -13.00
N LEU A 50 2.98 -9.94 -14.06
CA LEU A 50 2.94 -11.19 -14.82
C LEU A 50 4.30 -11.53 -15.44
N ALA A 51 4.97 -10.54 -16.02
CA ALA A 51 6.27 -10.70 -16.67
C ALA A 51 7.41 -10.94 -15.67
N GLY A 52 7.45 -10.19 -14.57
CA GLY A 52 8.57 -10.19 -13.61
C GLY A 52 8.56 -11.34 -12.60
N ASN A 53 7.47 -12.12 -12.54
CA ASN A 53 7.28 -13.16 -11.54
C ASN A 53 6.74 -14.45 -12.14
N ALA A 54 7.54 -15.08 -13.01
CA ALA A 54 7.25 -16.38 -13.62
C ALA A 54 6.88 -17.46 -12.58
N ASP A 55 7.49 -17.40 -11.40
CA ASP A 55 7.34 -18.41 -10.35
C ASP A 55 6.04 -18.28 -9.54
N LEU A 56 5.32 -17.16 -9.65
CA LEU A 56 4.05 -16.99 -8.95
C LEU A 56 2.98 -17.89 -9.57
N ASN A 57 2.21 -18.53 -8.69
CA ASN A 57 1.03 -19.27 -9.12
C ASN A 57 -0.11 -18.30 -9.49
N LEU A 58 -1.05 -18.81 -10.28
CA LEU A 58 -2.19 -18.04 -10.79
C LEU A 58 -3.01 -17.37 -9.67
N LEU A 59 -3.20 -18.07 -8.55
CA LEU A 59 -3.96 -17.55 -7.42
C LEU A 59 -3.26 -16.35 -6.77
N ASP A 60 -1.95 -16.42 -6.55
CA ASP A 60 -1.19 -15.32 -5.95
C ASP A 60 -1.16 -14.10 -6.87
N ILE A 61 -1.09 -14.32 -8.19
CA ILE A 61 -1.17 -13.25 -9.20
C ILE A 61 -2.54 -12.56 -9.15
N GLU A 62 -3.62 -13.33 -9.11
CA GLU A 62 -4.98 -12.78 -9.05
C GLU A 62 -5.20 -11.99 -7.73
N LEU A 63 -4.71 -12.52 -6.62
CA LEU A 63 -4.78 -11.81 -5.35
C LEU A 63 -3.97 -10.51 -5.35
N LEU A 64 -2.79 -10.48 -5.99
CA LEU A 64 -2.02 -9.24 -6.19
C LEU A 64 -2.74 -8.24 -7.09
N ASN A 65 -3.45 -8.70 -8.13
CA ASN A 65 -4.32 -7.86 -8.96
C ASN A 65 -5.37 -7.15 -8.11
N ARG A 66 -6.07 -7.92 -7.26
CA ARG A 66 -7.12 -7.39 -6.38
C ARG A 66 -6.57 -6.36 -5.41
N VAL A 67 -5.35 -6.55 -4.90
CA VAL A 67 -4.65 -5.55 -4.06
C VAL A 67 -4.40 -4.26 -4.83
N GLN A 68 -3.95 -4.31 -6.08
CA GLN A 68 -3.73 -3.10 -6.91
C GLN A 68 -5.04 -2.37 -7.20
N LEU A 69 -6.10 -3.12 -7.52
CA LEU A 69 -7.41 -2.59 -7.82
C LEU A 69 -8.17 -2.12 -6.57
N GLY A 70 -7.59 -2.24 -5.37
CA GLY A 70 -8.25 -1.91 -4.11
C GLY A 70 -9.48 -2.77 -3.80
N LYS A 71 -9.62 -3.93 -4.46
CA LYS A 71 -10.71 -4.88 -4.19
C LYS A 71 -10.51 -5.49 -2.79
N PRO A 72 -11.58 -5.78 -2.05
CA PRO A 72 -11.47 -6.38 -0.72
C PRO A 72 -10.86 -7.78 -0.81
N LEU A 73 -10.04 -8.16 0.18
CA LEU A 73 -9.51 -9.53 0.34
C LEU A 73 -9.95 -10.12 1.69
N SER A 74 -10.17 -11.43 1.72
CA SER A 74 -10.43 -12.18 2.95
C SER A 74 -9.19 -12.24 3.85
N ASP A 75 -9.39 -12.54 5.14
CA ASP A 75 -8.26 -12.71 6.07
C ASP A 75 -7.31 -13.84 5.67
N GLU A 76 -7.86 -14.92 5.11
CA GLU A 76 -7.09 -16.07 4.61
C GLU A 76 -6.23 -15.71 3.40
N GLU A 77 -6.81 -14.98 2.44
CA GLU A 77 -6.10 -14.47 1.25
C GLU A 77 -4.93 -13.56 1.67
N ILE A 78 -5.15 -12.68 2.63
CA ILE A 78 -4.12 -11.78 3.16
C ILE A 78 -3.05 -12.53 3.93
N ALA A 79 -3.43 -13.51 4.76
CA ALA A 79 -2.47 -14.34 5.49
C ALA A 79 -1.57 -15.12 4.53
N ARG A 80 -2.13 -15.66 3.45
CA ARG A 80 -1.39 -16.34 2.38
C ARG A 80 -0.41 -15.40 1.66
N LEU A 81 -0.84 -14.22 1.26
CA LEU A 81 0.06 -13.26 0.61
C LEU A 81 1.18 -12.80 1.55
N ARG A 82 0.89 -12.63 2.85
CA ARG A 82 1.88 -12.27 3.88
C ARG A 82 2.89 -13.37 4.16
N SER A 83 2.47 -14.63 4.23
CA SER A 83 3.40 -15.75 4.47
C SER A 83 4.43 -15.87 3.35
N LYS A 84 4.02 -15.52 2.11
CA LYS A 84 4.88 -15.42 0.93
C LYS A 84 5.57 -14.06 0.78
N ARG A 85 5.37 -13.13 1.71
CA ARG A 85 5.93 -11.76 1.74
C ARG A 85 5.59 -10.91 0.50
N LEU A 86 4.49 -11.22 -0.19
CA LEU A 86 4.08 -10.55 -1.44
C LEU A 86 3.40 -9.20 -1.20
N ILE A 87 2.87 -8.98 0.01
CA ILE A 87 2.25 -7.72 0.43
C ILE A 87 2.84 -7.19 1.73
N GLU A 88 2.72 -5.87 1.91
CA GLU A 88 3.05 -5.11 3.12
C GLU A 88 1.80 -4.32 3.59
N GLY A 89 1.86 -3.71 4.77
CA GLY A 89 0.76 -2.91 5.33
C GLY A 89 -0.18 -3.67 6.26
N ARG A 90 -1.24 -3.00 6.72
CA ARG A 90 -2.25 -3.52 7.67
C ARG A 90 -3.65 -3.24 7.14
N LYS A 91 -4.60 -4.16 7.36
CA LYS A 91 -6.01 -3.95 6.99
C LYS A 91 -6.52 -2.60 7.53
N PRO A 92 -7.28 -1.83 6.74
CA PRO A 92 -7.69 -2.11 5.34
C PRO A 92 -6.64 -1.71 4.28
N LYS A 93 -5.53 -1.08 4.68
CA LYS A 93 -4.52 -0.45 3.81
C LYS A 93 -3.31 -1.37 3.59
N ILE A 94 -3.50 -2.36 2.72
CA ILE A 94 -2.47 -3.28 2.26
C ILE A 94 -1.95 -2.86 0.88
N TYR A 95 -0.69 -3.13 0.59
CA TYR A 95 -0.06 -2.78 -0.69
C TYR A 95 1.02 -3.80 -1.07
N ILE A 96 1.46 -3.76 -2.31
CA ILE A 96 2.47 -4.69 -2.84
C ILE A 96 3.82 -4.53 -2.12
N ALA A 97 4.47 -5.66 -1.83
CA ALA A 97 5.78 -5.65 -1.18
C ALA A 97 6.90 -5.09 -2.06
N LYS A 98 7.95 -4.58 -1.41
CA LYS A 98 9.08 -3.90 -2.06
C LYS A 98 9.65 -4.64 -3.27
N HIS A 99 9.90 -5.94 -3.11
CA HIS A 99 10.61 -6.74 -4.11
C HIS A 99 9.76 -6.98 -5.37
N ILE A 100 8.43 -7.06 -5.22
CA ILE A 100 7.51 -7.12 -6.37
C ILE A 100 7.46 -5.74 -7.01
N ALA A 101 7.23 -4.67 -6.23
CA ALA A 101 7.19 -3.30 -6.73
C ALA A 101 8.45 -2.91 -7.54
N GLN A 102 9.63 -3.37 -7.10
CA GLN A 102 10.89 -3.15 -7.79
C GLN A 102 10.98 -3.83 -9.15
N LYS A 103 10.44 -5.04 -9.29
CA LYS A 103 10.42 -5.80 -10.55
C LYS A 103 9.45 -5.19 -11.56
N VAL A 104 8.39 -4.53 -11.09
CA VAL A 104 7.26 -4.10 -11.92
C VAL A 104 7.22 -2.61 -12.22
N GLY A 105 8.29 -1.89 -11.86
CA GLY A 105 8.42 -0.45 -12.10
C GLY A 105 7.72 0.45 -11.07
N GLN A 106 7.06 -0.12 -10.06
CA GLN A 106 6.28 0.61 -9.04
C GLN A 106 7.10 1.07 -7.83
N LYS A 107 8.37 1.41 -8.03
CA LYS A 107 9.26 1.83 -6.93
C LYS A 107 8.75 3.11 -6.25
N ILE A 108 8.17 4.02 -7.03
CA ILE A 108 7.62 5.29 -6.56
C ILE A 108 6.35 5.04 -5.75
N GLU A 109 5.36 4.37 -6.34
CA GLU A 109 4.10 3.99 -5.66
C GLU A 109 4.36 3.23 -4.35
N TYR A 110 5.30 2.28 -4.34
CA TYR A 110 5.70 1.59 -3.10
C TYR A 110 6.21 2.57 -2.03
N SER A 111 7.04 3.54 -2.43
CA SER A 111 7.61 4.50 -1.51
C SER A 111 6.54 5.45 -0.95
N GLU A 112 5.56 5.84 -1.76
CA GLU A 112 4.41 6.63 -1.35
C GLU A 112 3.48 5.86 -0.41
N HIS A 113 3.14 4.61 -0.76
CA HIS A 113 2.33 3.73 0.08
C HIS A 113 2.98 3.46 1.43
N LYS A 114 4.30 3.24 1.44
CA LYS A 114 5.06 3.05 2.68
C LYS A 114 5.16 4.33 3.49
N GLY A 115 5.34 5.47 2.82
CA GLY A 115 5.68 6.75 3.42
C GLY A 115 7.01 6.71 4.18
N LEU A 116 7.35 7.81 4.85
CA LEU A 116 8.44 7.81 5.81
C LEU A 116 8.05 7.05 7.08
N GLY A 117 8.97 6.18 7.52
CA GLY A 117 8.83 5.51 8.80
C GLY A 117 8.92 6.51 9.97
N ASN A 118 8.28 6.17 11.09
CA ASN A 118 8.21 7.05 12.27
C ASN A 118 9.57 7.62 12.68
N LYS A 119 10.65 6.82 12.64
CA LYS A 119 12.01 7.28 12.96
C LYS A 119 12.49 8.44 12.09
N ARG A 120 12.26 8.38 10.77
CA ARG A 120 12.66 9.45 9.85
C ARG A 120 11.80 10.70 10.03
N CYS A 121 10.50 10.53 10.29
CA CYS A 121 9.64 11.67 10.62
C CYS A 121 10.06 12.33 11.95
N GLU A 122 10.46 11.53 12.95
CA GLU A 122 10.99 12.02 14.22
C GLU A 122 12.28 12.81 14.01
N GLU A 123 13.25 12.27 13.26
CA GLU A 123 14.50 12.95 12.93
C GLU A 123 14.24 14.27 12.19
N PHE A 124 13.37 14.25 11.18
CA PHE A 124 13.06 15.44 10.40
C PHE A 124 12.38 16.53 11.24
N LEU A 125 11.43 16.15 12.11
CA LEU A 125 10.80 17.11 13.02
C LEU A 125 11.80 17.70 14.01
N LEU A 126 12.71 16.88 14.57
CA LEU A 126 13.73 17.36 15.51
C LEU A 126 14.71 18.32 14.84
N THR A 127 15.10 18.06 13.59
CA THR A 127 15.93 18.99 12.81
C THR A 127 15.19 20.31 12.59
N ALA A 128 13.95 20.28 12.13
CA ALA A 128 13.16 21.49 11.91
C ALA A 128 12.95 22.32 13.20
N LEU A 129 12.75 21.66 14.35
CA LEU A 129 12.66 22.34 15.64
C LEU A 129 13.98 23.00 16.08
N ARG A 130 15.14 22.42 15.73
CA ARG A 130 16.44 23.06 15.96
C ARG A 130 16.63 24.29 15.10
N ASP A 131 16.24 24.21 13.83
CA ASP A 131 16.43 25.29 12.87
C ASP A 131 15.50 26.48 13.14
N HIS A 132 14.25 26.21 13.53
CA HIS A 132 13.21 27.24 13.70
C HIS A 132 12.93 27.63 15.16
N LYS A 133 13.59 26.97 16.13
CA LYS A 133 13.41 27.11 17.60
C LYS A 133 12.03 26.67 18.12
N SER A 134 10.96 26.98 17.41
CA SER A 134 9.59 26.58 17.71
C SER A 134 8.79 26.31 16.45
N LEU A 135 7.85 25.37 16.53
CA LEU A 135 6.86 25.15 15.47
C LEU A 135 5.46 25.00 16.09
N SER A 136 4.49 25.65 15.47
CA SER A 136 3.09 25.48 15.80
C SER A 136 2.57 24.12 15.31
N ARG A 137 1.47 23.64 15.92
CA ARG A 137 0.84 22.39 15.47
C ARG A 137 0.50 22.39 13.97
N ARG A 138 0.07 23.52 13.41
CA ARG A 138 -0.30 23.64 11.99
C ARG A 138 0.92 23.53 11.07
N GLU A 139 2.04 24.12 11.47
CA GLU A 139 3.31 24.02 10.71
C GLU A 139 3.86 22.60 10.74
N ILE A 140 3.80 21.92 11.89
CA ILE A 140 4.20 20.51 12.01
C ILE A 140 3.32 19.62 11.13
N ASP A 141 2.00 19.85 11.14
CA ASP A 141 1.08 19.10 10.29
C ASP A 141 1.46 19.29 8.82
N LYS A 142 1.70 20.53 8.37
CA LYS A 142 2.14 20.84 7.00
C LYS A 142 3.50 20.22 6.65
N LEU A 143 4.47 20.27 7.57
CA LEU A 143 5.81 19.74 7.40
C LEU A 143 5.80 18.23 7.16
N LEU A 144 4.99 17.50 7.93
CA LEU A 144 4.95 16.04 7.89
C LEU A 144 3.91 15.49 6.90
N TRP A 145 2.94 16.29 6.44
CA TRP A 145 1.78 15.81 5.69
C TRP A 145 2.11 14.95 4.48
N ASN A 146 3.04 15.44 3.66
CA ASN A 146 3.46 14.80 2.40
C ASN A 146 4.50 13.71 2.62
N LEU A 147 5.00 13.57 3.84
CA LEU A 147 5.95 12.52 4.22
C LEU A 147 5.23 11.27 4.73
N LEU A 148 3.97 11.40 5.14
CA LEU A 148 3.14 10.28 5.55
C LEU A 148 2.60 9.52 4.33
N SER A 149 2.28 8.25 4.55
CA SER A 149 1.67 7.39 3.53
C SER A 149 0.42 8.05 2.92
N ASN A 150 0.34 8.05 1.59
CA ASN A 150 -0.81 8.54 0.82
C ASN A 150 -2.07 7.67 1.02
N LEU A 151 -1.91 6.44 1.51
CA LEU A 151 -3.02 5.57 1.85
C LEU A 151 -3.78 6.08 3.08
N LEU A 152 -3.15 6.87 3.96
CA LEU A 152 -3.78 7.40 5.17
C LEU A 152 -4.76 8.53 4.82
N ASP A 153 -5.95 8.49 5.41
CA ASP A 153 -6.87 9.62 5.35
C ASP A 153 -6.41 10.75 6.28
N ASP A 154 -7.01 11.93 6.11
CA ASP A 154 -6.65 13.14 6.85
C ASP A 154 -6.71 12.96 8.37
N ARG A 155 -7.70 12.21 8.87
CA ARG A 155 -7.85 11.93 10.30
C ARG A 155 -6.69 11.05 10.78
N GLN A 156 -6.40 9.96 10.06
CA GLN A 156 -5.30 9.05 10.39
C GLN A 156 -3.93 9.73 10.31
N LYS A 157 -3.73 10.65 9.35
CA LYS A 157 -2.51 11.46 9.27
C LYS A 157 -2.35 12.34 10.50
N LYS A 158 -3.40 13.07 10.88
CA LYS A 158 -3.42 13.89 12.11
C LYS A 158 -3.15 13.07 13.37
N ASP A 159 -3.80 11.91 13.49
CA ASP A 159 -3.60 10.99 14.62
C ASP A 159 -2.15 10.48 14.68
N LYS A 160 -1.56 10.16 13.53
CA LYS A 160 -0.16 9.71 13.46
C LYS A 160 0.81 10.81 13.90
N ILE A 161 0.57 12.06 13.52
CA ILE A 161 1.36 13.22 13.96
C ILE A 161 1.19 13.43 15.46
N THR A 162 -0.05 13.38 15.97
CA THR A 162 -0.33 13.49 17.42
C THR A 162 0.42 12.42 18.21
N ASN A 163 0.39 11.17 17.75
CA ASN A 163 1.08 10.05 18.38
C ASN A 163 2.60 10.22 18.35
N LEU A 164 3.16 10.77 17.26
CA LEU A 164 4.58 11.08 17.13
C LEU A 164 5.00 12.17 18.14
N LEU A 165 4.22 13.25 18.25
CA LEU A 165 4.46 14.33 19.21
C LEU A 165 4.37 13.82 20.66
N ALA A 166 3.32 13.06 20.98
CA ALA A 166 3.15 12.46 22.31
C ALA A 166 4.29 11.49 22.66
N LYS A 167 4.82 10.75 21.68
CA LYS A 167 5.99 9.89 21.86
C LYS A 167 7.24 10.71 22.16
N LEU A 168 7.55 11.74 21.37
CA LEU A 168 8.73 12.58 21.56
C LEU A 168 8.69 13.37 22.87
N LYS A 169 7.51 13.83 23.28
CA LYS A 169 7.27 14.46 24.59
C LYS A 169 7.56 13.50 25.74
N ARG A 170 7.05 12.27 25.68
CA ARG A 170 7.35 11.22 26.69
C ARG A 170 8.83 10.83 26.74
N GLN A 171 9.55 10.98 25.63
CA GLN A 171 10.99 10.78 25.57
C GLN A 171 11.79 12.00 26.07
N GLY A 172 11.14 13.09 26.47
CA GLY A 172 11.81 14.30 26.92
C GLY A 172 12.56 15.06 25.82
N LYS A 173 12.29 14.78 24.54
CA LYS A 173 12.99 15.44 23.41
C LYS A 173 12.35 16.75 22.98
N ILE A 174 11.05 16.89 23.22
CA ILE A 174 10.28 18.09 22.89
C ILE A 174 9.37 18.44 24.05
N ARG A 175 9.10 19.72 24.21
CA ARG A 175 8.11 20.26 25.15
C ARG A 175 7.05 21.02 24.40
N ASN A 176 5.88 21.13 25.02
CA ASN A 176 4.75 21.84 24.45
C ASN A 176 4.36 22.98 25.38
N GLU A 177 4.18 24.17 24.82
CA GLU A 177 3.55 25.29 25.50
C GLU A 177 2.22 25.57 24.79
N SER A 178 1.14 25.48 25.56
CA SER A 178 -0.22 25.69 25.06
C SER A 178 -0.71 27.06 25.52
N GLN A 179 -1.14 27.88 24.57
CA GLN A 179 -1.82 29.16 24.82
C GLN A 179 -3.24 29.05 24.22
N GLY A 180 -4.17 28.49 25.00
CA GLY A 180 -5.54 28.24 24.55
C GLY A 180 -5.62 27.23 23.40
N PRO A 181 -6.22 27.57 22.23
CA PRO A 181 -6.32 26.67 21.09
C PRO A 181 -4.99 26.51 20.33
N ASN A 182 -4.00 27.35 20.61
CA ASN A 182 -2.70 27.34 19.97
C ASN A 182 -1.70 26.56 20.81
N SER A 183 -0.87 25.77 20.12
CA SER A 183 0.05 24.82 20.72
C SER A 183 1.37 24.90 19.98
N ASP A 184 2.39 25.39 20.67
CA ASP A 184 3.74 25.57 20.15
C ASP A 184 4.67 24.53 20.76
N TRP A 185 5.50 23.95 19.89
CA TRP A 185 6.40 22.86 20.24
C TRP A 185 7.83 23.35 20.14
N PHE A 186 8.63 22.95 21.13
CA PHE A 186 10.02 23.34 21.28
C PHE A 186 10.87 22.11 21.49
N ILE A 187 12.12 22.16 21.02
CA ILE A 187 13.11 21.17 21.44
C ILE A 187 13.47 21.39 22.92
N VAL A 188 13.75 20.29 23.62
CA VAL A 188 14.29 20.31 25.00
C VAL A 188 15.80 20.23 24.95
#